data_AF-A0A2V9UTW5-F1
#
_entry.id   AF-A0A2V9UTW5-F1
#
_cell.length_a   1.000
_cell.length_b   1.000
_cell.length_c   1.000
_cell.angle_alpha   90.00
_cell.angle_beta   90.00
_cell.angle_gamma   90.00
#
_symmetry.space_group_name_H-M   'P 1'
#
loop_
_entity.id
_entity.type
_entity.pdbx_description
1 polymer ?
#
loop_
_entity_poly.entity_id
_entity_poly.type
_entity_poly.pdbx_seq_one_letter_code
_entity_poly.pdbx_strand_id
1 'polypeptide(L)'
;MIFGFGLIMLILWLPERAQIILGPLALAATLSVVMQRRPSRDELGLSGRSLISSLWILPASVAVTVASVLLAGKAGTLHPLYTPGLAHIGGYVLWTIYQQFLLQVYFMPRLLRILPSDQVAITLAASLFAAAHLPNLPLTAATLVWGAVSCTLFLRYRNVYILGLAQGLLGLCFAICVPDALHHHMRVGLGYLHYHGTIPLP
;
A
#
# COMPACT_ATOMS: atom_id res chain seq x y z
N MET A 1 8.53 -14.34 8.57
CA MET A 1 8.17 -13.78 7.24
C MET A 1 6.96 -14.51 6.70
N ILE A 2 7.07 -15.81 6.39
CA ILE A 2 5.96 -16.64 5.89
C ILE A 2 4.76 -16.61 6.85
N PHE A 3 4.95 -16.90 8.14
CA PHE A 3 3.87 -16.81 9.13
C PHE A 3 3.23 -15.41 9.23
N GLY A 4 4.04 -14.35 9.11
CA GLY A 4 3.54 -12.96 9.14
C GLY A 4 2.68 -12.63 7.91
N PHE A 5 3.15 -13.02 6.72
CA PHE A 5 2.38 -12.84 5.48
C PHE A 5 1.11 -13.70 5.49
N GLY A 6 1.22 -14.97 5.90
CA GLY A 6 0.08 -15.87 6.02
C GLY A 6 -1.00 -15.34 6.97
N LEU A 7 -0.60 -14.75 8.10
CA LEU A 7 -1.55 -14.12 9.04
C LEU A 7 -2.23 -12.89 8.42
N ILE A 8 -1.48 -12.03 7.72
CA ILE A 8 -2.06 -10.88 7.01
C ILE A 8 -3.08 -11.37 5.97
N MET A 9 -2.71 -12.33 5.14
CA MET A 9 -3.61 -12.93 4.15
C MET A 9 -4.84 -13.52 4.83
N LEU A 10 -4.68 -14.33 5.87
CA LEU A 10 -5.81 -14.89 6.61
C LEU A 10 -6.78 -13.78 7.05
N ILE A 11 -6.27 -12.71 7.67
CA ILE A 11 -7.10 -11.60 8.16
C ILE A 11 -7.84 -10.93 7.00
N LEU A 12 -7.18 -10.62 5.88
CA LEU A 12 -7.81 -9.97 4.72
C LEU A 12 -8.97 -10.80 4.13
N TRP A 13 -8.94 -12.12 4.31
CA TRP A 13 -9.96 -13.04 3.84
C TRP A 13 -11.02 -13.41 4.90
N LEU A 14 -10.97 -12.82 6.09
CA LEU A 14 -12.01 -12.97 7.12
C LEU A 14 -13.15 -11.96 6.94
N PRO A 15 -14.32 -12.18 7.57
CA PRO A 15 -15.41 -11.20 7.62
C PRO A 15 -14.98 -9.87 8.23
N GLU A 16 -15.59 -8.76 7.79
CA GLU A 16 -15.23 -7.38 8.17
C GLU A 16 -15.11 -7.17 9.68
N ARG A 17 -16.03 -7.72 10.48
CA ARG A 17 -15.97 -7.65 11.95
C ARG A 17 -14.67 -8.23 12.51
N ALA A 18 -14.23 -9.37 11.98
CA ALA A 18 -12.98 -9.98 12.39
C ALA A 18 -11.76 -9.19 11.91
N GLN A 19 -11.82 -8.58 10.72
CA GLN A 19 -10.75 -7.69 10.22
C GLN A 19 -10.52 -6.50 11.15
N ILE A 20 -11.60 -5.85 11.60
CA ILE A 20 -11.54 -4.68 12.49
C ILE A 20 -10.88 -5.05 13.84
N ILE A 21 -11.10 -6.26 14.34
CA ILE A 21 -10.56 -6.71 15.63
C ILE A 21 -9.12 -7.25 15.48
N LEU A 22 -8.91 -8.15 14.52
CA LEU A 22 -7.63 -8.86 14.33
C LEU A 22 -6.59 -8.04 13.60
N GLY A 23 -7.03 -7.10 12.75
CA GLY A 23 -6.16 -6.19 12.00
C GLY A 23 -5.18 -5.46 12.93
N PRO A 24 -5.67 -4.64 13.88
CA PRO A 24 -4.82 -3.93 14.85
C PRO A 24 -3.85 -4.85 15.63
N LEU A 25 -4.30 -6.06 15.98
CA LEU A 25 -3.45 -7.04 16.67
C LEU A 25 -2.30 -7.52 15.77
N ALA A 26 -2.56 -7.78 14.49
CA ALA A 26 -1.53 -8.11 13.53
C ALA A 26 -0.58 -6.92 13.27
N LEU A 27 -1.09 -5.69 13.30
CA LEU A 27 -0.24 -4.49 13.25
C LEU A 27 0.71 -4.44 14.43
N ALA A 28 0.16 -4.57 15.64
CA ALA A 28 0.94 -4.55 16.87
C ALA A 28 1.99 -5.67 16.88
N ALA A 29 1.60 -6.89 16.50
CA ALA A 29 2.50 -8.04 16.47
C ALA A 29 3.67 -7.84 15.49
N THR A 30 3.40 -7.40 14.26
CA THR A 30 4.46 -7.17 13.27
C THR A 30 5.38 -6.02 13.67
N LEU A 31 4.83 -4.95 14.24
CA LEU A 31 5.61 -3.85 14.83
C LEU A 31 6.49 -4.36 15.97
N SER A 32 5.95 -5.11 16.93
CA SER A 32 6.70 -5.70 18.04
C SER A 32 7.85 -6.58 17.54
N VAL A 33 7.63 -7.42 16.54
CA VAL A 33 8.68 -8.27 15.95
C VAL A 33 9.81 -7.45 15.33
N VAL A 34 9.50 -6.28 14.74
CA VAL A 34 10.54 -5.36 14.23
C VAL A 34 11.25 -4.67 15.39
N MET A 35 10.51 -4.15 16.37
CA MET A 35 11.07 -3.41 17.51
C MET A 35 11.93 -4.27 18.44
N GLN A 36 11.64 -5.56 18.58
CA GLN A 36 12.47 -6.50 19.37
C GLN A 36 13.90 -6.60 18.86
N ARG A 37 14.14 -6.32 17.57
CA ARG A 37 15.50 -6.28 16.99
C ARG A 37 16.24 -4.96 17.27
N ARG A 38 15.58 -3.98 17.90
CA ARG A 38 16.09 -2.64 18.18
C ARG A 38 16.76 -1.99 16.95
N PRO A 39 16.06 -1.92 15.81
CA PRO A 39 16.63 -1.39 14.58
C PRO A 39 17.02 0.08 14.72
N SER A 40 18.07 0.48 14.02
CA SER A 40 18.48 1.87 13.90
C SER A 40 17.43 2.70 13.16
N ARG A 41 17.48 4.03 13.32
CA ARG A 41 16.58 4.95 12.57
C ARG A 41 16.74 4.81 11.06
N ASP A 42 17.94 4.47 10.58
CA ASP A 42 18.21 4.26 9.16
C ASP A 42 17.56 2.97 8.64
N GLU A 43 17.57 1.89 9.43
CA GLU A 43 16.92 0.62 9.07
C GLU A 43 15.39 0.72 9.06
N LEU A 44 14.83 1.58 9.92
CA LEU A 44 13.40 1.88 9.92
C LEU A 44 12.99 2.84 8.80
N GLY A 45 13.96 3.41 8.08
CA GLY A 45 13.72 4.43 7.07
C GLY A 45 13.18 5.75 7.65
N LEU A 46 13.63 6.08 8.87
CA LEU A 46 13.28 7.29 9.64
C LEU A 46 14.45 8.28 9.69
N SER A 47 15.51 8.01 8.93
CA SER A 47 16.70 8.86 8.88
C SER A 47 16.40 10.20 8.21
N GLY A 48 16.72 11.30 8.88
CA GLY A 48 16.65 12.63 8.28
C GLY A 48 17.70 12.85 7.17
N ARG A 49 18.77 12.04 7.11
CA ARG A 49 19.89 12.23 6.18
C ARG A 49 19.48 12.08 4.72
N SER A 50 18.54 11.20 4.44
CA SER A 50 18.03 10.94 3.10
C SER A 50 16.70 11.63 2.80
N LEU A 51 16.15 12.38 3.77
CA LEU A 51 14.87 13.06 3.62
C LEU A 51 14.87 13.96 2.39
N ILE A 52 15.83 14.89 2.31
CA ILE A 52 15.97 15.84 1.19
C ILE A 52 16.14 15.10 -0.14
N SER A 53 17.01 14.08 -0.18
CA SER A 53 17.28 13.31 -1.40
C SER A 53 16.08 12.52 -1.90
N SER A 54 15.09 12.24 -1.04
CA SER A 54 13.85 11.53 -1.39
C SER A 54 12.68 12.45 -1.70
N LEU A 55 12.77 13.76 -1.41
CA LEU A 55 11.63 14.68 -1.54
C LEU A 55 11.06 14.75 -2.97
N TRP A 56 11.88 14.51 -4.00
CA TRP A 56 11.44 14.53 -5.41
C TRP A 56 10.35 13.49 -5.72
N ILE A 57 10.23 12.43 -4.90
CA ILE A 57 9.20 11.40 -5.07
C ILE A 57 7.80 12.01 -4.92
N LEU A 58 7.63 13.02 -4.06
CA LEU A 58 6.35 13.69 -3.86
C LEU A 58 5.88 14.47 -5.11
N PRO A 59 6.64 15.43 -5.68
CA PRO A 59 6.23 16.11 -6.90
C PRO A 59 6.14 15.15 -8.09
N ALA A 60 6.95 14.10 -8.16
CA ALA A 60 6.76 13.06 -9.18
C ALA A 60 5.39 12.35 -9.04
N SER A 61 4.99 12.02 -7.81
CA SER A 61 3.68 11.42 -7.52
C SER A 61 2.52 12.38 -7.83
N VAL A 62 2.71 13.68 -7.57
CA VAL A 62 1.75 14.73 -7.97
C VAL A 62 1.62 14.80 -9.49
N ALA A 63 2.73 14.78 -10.24
CA ALA A 63 2.70 14.81 -11.70
C ALA A 63 1.94 13.59 -12.27
N VAL A 64 2.19 12.39 -11.74
CA VAL A 64 1.46 11.17 -12.11
C VAL A 64 -0.03 11.27 -11.76
N THR A 65 -0.35 11.86 -10.61
CA THR A 65 -1.74 12.08 -10.18
C THR A 65 -2.46 13.02 -11.13
N VAL A 66 -1.85 14.16 -11.46
CA VAL A 66 -2.43 15.15 -12.41
C VAL A 66 -2.64 14.50 -13.78
N ALA A 67 -1.65 13.79 -14.30
CA ALA A 67 -1.77 13.10 -15.57
C ALA A 67 -2.91 12.06 -15.56
N SER A 68 -3.00 11.26 -14.50
CA SER A 68 -4.06 10.25 -14.33
C SER A 68 -5.45 10.88 -14.29
N VAL A 69 -5.62 11.97 -13.54
CA VAL A 69 -6.91 12.70 -13.46
C VAL A 69 -7.31 13.28 -14.82
N LEU A 70 -6.37 13.87 -15.56
CA LEU A 70 -6.64 14.41 -16.90
C LEU A 70 -7.04 13.30 -17.89
N LEU A 71 -6.36 12.15 -17.84
CA LEU A 71 -6.67 11.00 -18.69
C LEU A 71 -8.03 10.38 -18.33
N ALA A 72 -8.31 10.20 -17.05
CA ALA A 72 -9.60 9.70 -16.56
C ALA A 72 -10.75 10.66 -16.92
N GLY A 73 -10.51 11.97 -16.86
CA GLY A 73 -11.48 12.98 -17.28
C GLY A 73 -11.83 12.88 -18.77
N LYS A 74 -10.82 12.67 -19.62
CA LYS A 74 -11.03 12.41 -21.06
C LYS A 74 -11.71 11.07 -21.33
N ALA A 75 -11.41 10.05 -20.53
CA ALA A 75 -12.00 8.72 -20.65
C ALA A 75 -13.41 8.60 -20.03
N GLY A 76 -13.86 9.61 -19.26
CA GLY A 76 -15.15 9.60 -18.58
C GLY A 76 -15.21 8.66 -17.37
N THR A 77 -14.07 8.29 -16.77
CA THR A 77 -14.00 7.35 -15.64
C THR A 77 -13.88 8.02 -14.27
N LEU A 78 -13.82 9.36 -14.23
CA LEU A 78 -13.79 10.12 -12.99
C LEU A 78 -15.09 9.96 -12.22
N HIS A 79 -14.96 9.71 -10.91
CA HIS A 79 -16.10 9.56 -10.00
C HIS A 79 -15.69 10.04 -8.60
N PRO A 80 -16.66 10.42 -7.73
CA PRO A 80 -16.35 10.94 -6.41
C PRO A 80 -15.72 9.87 -5.51
N LEU A 81 -14.83 10.30 -4.62
CA LEU A 81 -14.23 9.42 -3.62
C LEU A 81 -15.29 8.90 -2.65
N TYR A 82 -15.28 7.60 -2.39
CA TYR A 82 -16.10 6.99 -1.36
C TYR A 82 -15.72 7.54 0.03
N THR A 83 -16.65 8.22 0.70
CA THR A 83 -16.47 8.84 2.04
C THR A 83 -15.32 9.87 2.10
N PRO A 84 -15.49 11.08 1.53
CA PRO A 84 -14.41 12.07 1.35
C PRO A 84 -14.01 12.85 2.63
N GLY A 85 -14.34 12.35 3.82
CA GLY A 85 -14.04 13.03 5.08
C GLY A 85 -12.54 13.07 5.39
N LEU A 86 -12.06 14.18 5.97
CA LEU A 86 -10.65 14.35 6.36
C LEU A 86 -10.13 13.23 7.26
N ALA A 87 -10.97 12.73 8.17
CA ALA A 87 -10.63 11.59 9.03
C ALA A 87 -10.43 10.29 8.23
N HIS A 88 -11.23 10.06 7.19
CA HIS A 88 -11.10 8.89 6.33
C HIS A 88 -9.84 8.98 5.47
N ILE A 89 -9.59 10.14 4.87
CA ILE A 89 -8.37 10.42 4.09
C ILE A 89 -7.13 10.28 4.97
N GLY A 90 -7.14 10.88 6.17
CA GLY A 90 -6.05 10.77 7.13
C GLY A 90 -5.80 9.32 7.57
N GLY A 91 -6.86 8.59 7.88
CA GLY A 91 -6.78 7.15 8.18
C GLY A 91 -6.20 6.34 7.03
N TYR A 92 -6.59 6.63 5.79
CA TYR A 92 -6.05 5.99 4.59
C TYR A 92 -4.55 6.27 4.42
N VAL A 93 -4.10 7.51 4.59
CA VAL A 93 -2.67 7.86 4.50
C VAL A 93 -1.86 7.17 5.60
N LEU A 94 -2.38 7.12 6.84
CA LEU A 94 -1.72 6.36 7.91
C LEU A 94 -1.64 4.87 7.56
N TRP A 95 -2.68 4.32 6.94
CA TRP A 95 -2.70 2.95 6.45
C TRP A 95 -1.66 2.71 5.35
N THR A 96 -1.49 3.61 4.38
CA THR A 96 -0.47 3.45 3.34
C THR A 96 0.97 3.56 3.87
N ILE A 97 1.22 4.44 4.85
CA ILE A 97 2.51 4.48 5.57
C ILE A 97 2.77 3.15 6.26
N TYR A 98 1.75 2.59 6.91
CA TYR A 98 1.87 1.29 7.56
C TYR A 98 2.12 0.15 6.54
N GLN A 99 1.44 0.16 5.39
CA GLN A 99 1.72 -0.79 4.32
C GLN A 99 3.17 -0.70 3.82
N GLN A 100 3.71 0.51 3.65
CA GLN A 100 5.12 0.72 3.31
C GLN A 100 6.04 0.26 4.44
N PHE A 101 5.68 0.44 5.71
CA PHE A 101 6.43 -0.14 6.82
C PHE A 101 6.48 -1.67 6.73
N LEU A 102 5.36 -2.34 6.47
CA LEU A 102 5.35 -3.79 6.27
C LEU A 102 6.25 -4.19 5.10
N LEU A 103 6.06 -3.57 3.92
CA LEU A 103 6.82 -3.93 2.73
C LEU A 103 8.32 -3.69 2.92
N GLN A 104 8.70 -2.49 3.34
CA GLN A 104 10.08 -2.02 3.34
C GLN A 104 10.87 -2.37 4.60
N VAL A 105 10.22 -2.44 5.75
CA VAL A 105 10.89 -2.64 7.05
C VAL A 105 10.66 -4.05 7.59
N TYR A 106 9.48 -4.64 7.33
CA TYR A 106 9.21 -6.02 7.73
C TYR A 106 9.68 -7.04 6.66
N PHE A 107 9.22 -6.93 5.42
CA PHE A 107 9.50 -7.95 4.39
C PHE A 107 10.88 -7.79 3.75
N MET A 108 11.20 -6.61 3.22
CA MET A 108 12.39 -6.40 2.40
C MET A 108 13.71 -6.81 3.08
N PRO A 109 14.01 -6.45 4.35
CA PRO A 109 15.26 -6.83 4.99
C PRO A 109 15.37 -8.34 5.27
N ARG A 110 14.25 -9.06 5.31
CA ARG A 110 14.23 -10.52 5.47
C ARG A 110 14.46 -11.20 4.13
N LEU A 111 13.89 -10.66 3.05
CA LEU A 111 14.09 -11.13 1.69
C LEU A 111 15.54 -10.95 1.23
N LEU A 112 16.14 -9.78 1.46
CA LEU A 112 17.54 -9.50 1.13
C LEU A 112 18.54 -10.42 1.83
N ARG A 113 18.19 -10.99 2.99
CA ARG A 113 19.09 -11.92 3.71
C ARG A 113 19.07 -13.34 3.16
N ILE A 114 17.99 -13.75 2.48
CA ILE A 114 17.77 -15.15 2.08
C ILE A 114 17.82 -15.33 0.55
N LEU A 115 17.72 -14.25 -0.21
CA LEU A 115 17.70 -14.28 -1.67
C LEU A 115 19.04 -13.87 -2.27
N PRO A 116 19.36 -14.35 -3.48
CA PRO A 116 20.68 -14.19 -4.08
C PRO A 116 20.96 -12.78 -4.62
N SER A 117 19.94 -11.94 -4.83
CA SER A 117 20.12 -10.58 -5.33
C SER A 117 19.00 -9.63 -4.93
N ASP A 118 19.31 -8.33 -4.93
CA ASP A 118 18.36 -7.25 -4.67
C ASP A 118 17.16 -7.30 -5.63
N GLN A 119 17.40 -7.61 -6.92
CA GLN A 119 16.33 -7.71 -7.91
C GLN A 119 15.34 -8.82 -7.57
N VAL A 120 15.83 -10.01 -7.21
CA VAL A 120 14.95 -11.13 -6.82
C VAL A 120 14.17 -10.79 -5.55
N ALA A 121 14.80 -10.10 -4.59
CA ALA A 121 14.13 -9.62 -3.39
C ALA A 121 13.05 -8.57 -3.70
N ILE A 122 13.32 -7.61 -4.58
CA ILE A 122 12.35 -6.59 -5.03
C ILE A 122 11.17 -7.27 -5.72
N THR A 123 11.43 -8.18 -6.67
CA THR A 123 10.37 -8.89 -7.40
C THR A 123 9.48 -9.67 -6.44
N LEU A 124 10.06 -10.45 -5.52
CA LEU A 124 9.25 -11.22 -4.57
C LEU A 124 8.49 -10.31 -3.60
N ALA A 125 9.09 -9.22 -3.11
CA ALA A 125 8.41 -8.25 -2.25
C ALA A 125 7.20 -7.61 -2.96
N ALA A 126 7.39 -7.18 -4.21
CA ALA A 126 6.34 -6.61 -5.04
C ALA A 126 5.21 -7.62 -5.33
N SER A 127 5.56 -8.88 -5.62
CA SER A 127 4.57 -9.95 -5.81
C SER A 127 3.77 -10.25 -4.55
N LEU A 128 4.41 -10.31 -3.38
CA LEU A 128 3.70 -10.48 -2.10
C LEU A 128 2.76 -9.31 -1.82
N PHE A 129 3.20 -8.09 -2.10
CA PHE A 129 2.39 -6.89 -1.95
C PHE A 129 1.17 -6.92 -2.88
N ALA A 130 1.35 -7.27 -4.16
CA ALA A 130 0.27 -7.44 -5.13
C ALA A 130 -0.72 -8.54 -4.73
N ALA A 131 -0.22 -9.69 -4.26
CA ALA A 131 -1.05 -10.80 -3.81
C ALA A 131 -1.94 -10.43 -2.61
N ALA A 132 -1.48 -9.55 -1.71
CA ALA A 132 -2.29 -9.04 -0.61
C ALA A 132 -3.47 -8.17 -1.07
N HIS A 133 -3.49 -7.72 -2.32
CA HIS A 133 -4.58 -6.91 -2.88
C HIS A 133 -5.57 -7.72 -3.72
N LEU A 134 -5.36 -9.03 -3.87
CA LEU A 134 -6.34 -9.90 -4.49
C LEU A 134 -7.66 -9.90 -3.69
N PRO A 135 -8.81 -10.11 -4.37
CA PRO A 135 -8.98 -10.37 -5.81
C PRO A 135 -9.15 -9.12 -6.69
N ASN A 136 -8.83 -7.92 -6.17
CA ASN A 136 -9.00 -6.66 -6.89
C ASN A 136 -7.91 -6.49 -7.97
N LEU A 137 -8.15 -7.03 -9.18
CA LEU A 137 -7.13 -7.08 -10.23
C LEU A 137 -6.55 -5.71 -10.64
N PRO A 138 -7.35 -4.64 -10.82
CA PRO A 138 -6.80 -3.32 -11.10
C PRO A 138 -5.85 -2.84 -9.99
N LEU A 139 -6.23 -3.03 -8.73
CA LEU A 139 -5.40 -2.65 -7.58
C LEU A 139 -4.17 -3.56 -7.44
N THR A 140 -4.30 -4.86 -7.70
CA THR A 140 -3.20 -5.82 -7.74
C THR A 140 -2.16 -5.42 -8.78
N ALA A 141 -2.57 -5.00 -9.98
CA ALA A 141 -1.65 -4.52 -11.01
C ALA A 141 -0.94 -3.22 -10.58
N ALA A 142 -1.69 -2.25 -10.06
CA ALA A 142 -1.13 -0.98 -9.58
C ALA A 142 -0.14 -1.20 -8.42
N THR A 143 -0.47 -2.10 -7.49
CA THR A 143 0.37 -2.41 -6.33
C THR A 143 1.58 -3.25 -6.70
N LEU A 144 1.52 -4.10 -7.73
CA LEU A 144 2.71 -4.77 -8.27
C LEU A 144 3.74 -3.76 -8.77
N VAL A 145 3.30 -2.80 -9.60
CA VAL A 145 4.15 -1.74 -10.14
C VAL A 145 4.70 -0.87 -9.02
N TRP A 146 3.83 -0.37 -8.14
CA TRP A 146 4.24 0.46 -7.02
C TRP A 146 5.15 -0.28 -6.04
N GLY A 147 4.91 -1.56 -5.78
CA GLY A 147 5.76 -2.40 -4.93
C GLY A 147 7.18 -2.46 -5.47
N ALA A 148 7.35 -2.72 -6.77
CA ALA A 148 8.67 -2.74 -7.40
C ALA A 148 9.37 -1.38 -7.35
N VAL A 149 8.66 -0.30 -7.68
CA VAL A 149 9.18 1.07 -7.65
C VAL A 149 9.57 1.48 -6.22
N SER A 150 8.67 1.31 -5.26
CA SER A 150 8.88 1.71 -3.87
C SER A 150 9.98 0.91 -3.20
N CYS A 151 10.10 -0.40 -3.45
CA CYS A 151 11.24 -1.18 -2.95
C CYS A 151 12.57 -0.69 -3.53
N THR A 152 12.63 -0.43 -4.84
CA THR A 152 13.84 0.12 -5.48
C THR A 152 14.24 1.47 -4.87
N LEU A 153 13.27 2.37 -4.71
CA LEU A 153 13.49 3.67 -4.09
C LEU A 153 13.87 3.55 -2.61
N PHE A 154 13.31 2.58 -1.89
CA PHE A 154 13.65 2.35 -0.50
C PHE A 154 15.09 1.87 -0.32
N LEU A 155 15.59 0.97 -1.18
CA LEU A 155 16.99 0.56 -1.12
C LEU A 155 17.95 1.73 -1.30
N ARG A 156 17.56 2.74 -2.11
CA ARG A 156 18.35 3.94 -2.36
C ARG A 156 18.25 5.00 -1.26
N TYR A 157 17.03 5.28 -0.80
CA TYR A 157 16.76 6.45 0.05
C TYR A 157 16.36 6.09 1.48
N ARG A 158 15.88 4.89 1.75
CA ARG A 158 15.42 4.47 3.09
C ARG A 158 14.53 5.52 3.76
N ASN A 159 13.42 5.86 3.11
CA ASN A 159 12.45 6.79 3.68
C ASN A 159 11.03 6.24 3.55
N VAL A 160 10.51 5.66 4.64
CA VAL A 160 9.20 5.01 4.64
C VAL A 160 8.06 6.03 4.59
N TYR A 161 8.24 7.22 5.18
CA TYR A 161 7.20 8.24 5.21
C TYR A 161 6.94 8.83 3.84
N ILE A 162 8.00 9.19 3.11
CA ILE A 162 7.86 9.76 1.76
C ILE A 162 7.22 8.75 0.81
N LEU A 163 7.61 7.48 0.89
CA LEU A 163 6.97 6.41 0.12
C LEU A 163 5.51 6.19 0.54
N GLY A 164 5.21 6.22 1.84
CA GLY A 164 3.85 6.07 2.35
C GLY A 164 2.91 7.19 1.93
N LEU A 165 3.40 8.44 1.96
CA LEU A 165 2.68 9.62 1.49
C LEU A 165 2.45 9.58 -0.02
N ALA A 166 3.48 9.24 -0.80
CA ALA A 166 3.37 9.04 -2.24
C ALA A 166 2.33 7.96 -2.57
N GLN A 167 2.37 6.83 -1.87
CA GLN A 167 1.36 5.78 -2.02
C GLN A 167 -0.04 6.28 -1.65
N GLY A 168 -0.18 7.04 -0.57
CA GLY A 168 -1.47 7.62 -0.16
C GLY A 168 -2.06 8.50 -1.25
N LEU A 169 -1.25 9.38 -1.84
CA LEU A 169 -1.66 10.24 -2.95
C LEU A 169 -2.05 9.42 -4.19
N LEU A 170 -1.20 8.49 -4.62
CA LEU A 170 -1.46 7.65 -5.79
C LEU A 170 -2.67 6.73 -5.60
N GLY A 171 -2.87 6.23 -4.39
CA GLY A 171 -4.02 5.40 -4.03
C GLY A 171 -5.34 6.17 -4.01
N LEU A 172 -5.34 7.40 -3.49
CA LEU A 172 -6.51 8.28 -3.58
C LEU A 172 -6.80 8.68 -5.04
N CYS A 173 -5.76 8.92 -5.84
CA CYS A 173 -5.90 9.15 -7.28
C CYS A 173 -6.52 7.94 -7.99
N PHE A 174 -6.02 6.74 -7.69
CA PHE A 174 -6.56 5.49 -8.21
C PHE A 174 -8.05 5.34 -7.88
N ALA A 175 -8.43 5.63 -6.62
CA ALA A 175 -9.80 5.52 -6.12
C ALA A 175 -10.82 6.46 -6.78
N ILE A 176 -10.38 7.49 -7.51
CA ILE A 176 -11.27 8.41 -8.25
C ILE A 176 -11.14 8.25 -9.76
N CYS A 177 -10.07 7.64 -10.26
CA CYS A 177 -9.77 7.54 -11.69
C CYS A 177 -10.16 6.19 -12.31
N VAL A 178 -10.07 5.10 -11.55
CA VAL A 178 -10.38 3.74 -12.03
C VAL A 178 -11.86 3.46 -11.79
N PRO A 179 -12.63 2.87 -12.72
CA PRO A 179 -14.06 2.64 -12.51
C PRO A 179 -14.36 1.85 -11.21
N ASP A 180 -15.27 2.37 -10.38
CA ASP A 180 -15.60 1.74 -9.09
C ASP A 180 -16.13 0.30 -9.26
N ALA A 181 -16.85 0.03 -10.35
CA ALA A 181 -17.33 -1.30 -10.71
C ALA A 181 -16.20 -2.34 -10.86
N LEU A 182 -14.95 -1.92 -11.04
CA LEU A 182 -13.80 -2.82 -11.14
C LEU A 182 -13.05 -2.97 -9.81
N HIS A 183 -12.98 -1.89 -9.01
CA HIS A 183 -12.15 -1.86 -7.80
C HIS A 183 -12.94 -1.92 -6.48
N HIS A 184 -14.26 -1.80 -6.50
CA HIS A 184 -15.15 -1.96 -5.35
C HIS A 184 -14.69 -1.16 -4.11
N HIS A 185 -14.56 0.16 -4.23
CA HIS A 185 -14.01 1.04 -3.19
C HIS A 185 -12.64 0.60 -2.63
N MET A 186 -11.75 0.09 -3.48
CA MET A 186 -10.43 -0.45 -3.13
C MET A 186 -10.46 -1.60 -2.11
N ARG A 187 -11.58 -2.32 -2.01
CA ARG A 187 -11.68 -3.50 -1.14
C ARG A 187 -10.77 -4.62 -1.65
N VAL A 188 -10.34 -5.46 -0.72
CA VAL A 188 -9.49 -6.62 -0.94
C VAL A 188 -10.03 -7.82 -0.17
N GLY A 189 -9.58 -9.03 -0.50
CA GLY A 189 -10.02 -10.28 0.11
C GLY A 189 -11.55 -10.45 0.09
N LEU A 190 -12.11 -10.89 1.22
CA LEU A 190 -13.54 -11.19 1.32
C LEU A 190 -14.43 -9.96 1.15
N GLY A 191 -13.93 -8.78 1.53
CA GLY A 191 -14.65 -7.52 1.35
C GLY A 191 -14.88 -7.14 -0.13
N TYR A 192 -13.99 -7.55 -1.03
CA TYR A 192 -14.17 -7.37 -2.46
C TYR A 192 -15.27 -8.29 -3.02
N LEU A 193 -15.29 -9.55 -2.58
CA LEU A 193 -16.24 -10.56 -3.06
C LEU A 193 -17.67 -10.31 -2.56
N HIS A 194 -17.82 -9.79 -1.35
CA HIS A 194 -19.12 -9.41 -0.78
C HIS A 194 -19.51 -7.96 -1.08
N TYR A 195 -18.85 -7.31 -2.04
CA TYR A 195 -19.25 -5.98 -2.49
C TYR A 195 -20.63 -6.07 -3.15
N HIS A 196 -21.62 -5.43 -2.53
CA HIS A 196 -22.89 -5.16 -3.15
C HIS A 196 -22.84 -3.69 -3.56
N GLY A 197 -22.77 -3.44 -4.87
CA GLY A 197 -22.82 -2.07 -5.39
C GLY A 197 -24.09 -1.40 -4.87
N THR A 198 -23.96 -0.16 -4.40
CA THR A 198 -25.14 0.67 -4.16
C THR A 198 -25.78 0.93 -5.52
N ILE A 199 -26.84 0.20 -5.85
CA ILE A 199 -27.71 0.56 -6.97
C ILE A 199 -28.15 2.00 -6.70
N PRO A 200 -27.90 2.96 -7.61
CA PRO A 200 -28.50 4.28 -7.48
C PRO A 200 -30.01 4.06 -7.42
N LEU A 201 -30.65 4.43 -6.31
CA LEU A 201 -32.11 4.44 -6.27
C LEU A 201 -32.60 5.35 -7.41
N PRO A 202 -33.56 4.89 -8.24
CA PRO A 202 -34.08 5.67 -9.36
C PRO A 202 -34.75 6.97 -8.91
#